data_AF-A0A8U0HPY5-F1
#
_entry.id   AF-A0A8U0HPY5-F1
#
_cell.length_a   1.000
_cell.length_b   1.000
_cell.length_c   1.000
_cell.angle_alpha   90.00
_cell.angle_beta   90.00
_cell.angle_gamma   90.00
#
_symmetry.space_group_name_H-M   'P 1'
#
loop_
_entity.id
_entity.type
_entity.pdbx_description
1 polymer ?
#
loop_
_entity_poly.entity_id
_entity_poly.type
_entity_poly.pdbx_seq_one_letter_code
_entity_poly.pdbx_strand_id
1 'polypeptide(L)'
;MSNSSTSYAVGGGRFAVGADRLTLLAVLVVGKMLDAVSTVTVLSLREDVYESMWLTRTLMNELGMVEGVLVTVVLAVVGVALLAESGAVVARLVPDGWAPDEYPTAFRVVTYCSAGVWYGFLGVHNFSFLF
;
A
#
# COMPACT_ATOMS: atom_id res chain seq x y z
N MET A 1 -29.41 -9.76 24.05
CA MET A 1 -29.00 -9.41 22.66
C MET A 1 -29.57 -8.04 22.35
N SER A 2 -28.72 -7.03 22.22
CA SER A 2 -29.10 -5.71 21.72
C SER A 2 -28.23 -5.43 20.50
N ASN A 3 -28.87 -5.36 19.34
CA ASN A 3 -28.27 -4.96 18.06
C ASN A 3 -27.92 -3.48 18.14
N SER A 4 -26.72 -3.15 18.62
CA SER A 4 -26.14 -1.83 18.44
C SER A 4 -25.52 -1.80 17.06
N SER A 5 -26.33 -1.34 16.09
CA SER A 5 -25.93 -0.95 14.74
C SER A 5 -24.53 -0.35 14.75
N THR A 6 -23.60 -1.03 14.07
CA THR A 6 -22.26 -0.55 13.77
C THR A 6 -22.42 0.62 12.81
N SER A 7 -22.77 1.79 13.36
CA SER A 7 -22.71 3.04 12.63
C SER A 7 -21.24 3.19 12.27
N TYR A 8 -20.94 3.12 10.98
CA TYR A 8 -19.67 3.54 10.41
C TYR A 8 -19.44 4.95 10.90
N ALA A 9 -18.71 5.09 12.01
CA ALA A 9 -18.35 6.36 12.56
C ALA A 9 -17.47 7.02 11.51
N VAL A 10 -18.08 7.88 10.71
CA VAL A 10 -17.43 9.04 10.10
C VAL A 10 -17.00 9.89 11.29
N GLY A 11 -15.95 9.43 11.98
CA GLY A 11 -15.47 9.99 13.22
C GLY A 11 -14.79 11.31 12.91
N GLY A 12 -15.47 12.41 13.24
CA GLY A 12 -14.89 13.75 13.24
C GLY A 12 -13.77 13.83 14.27
N GLY A 13 -12.55 13.50 13.84
CA GLY A 13 -11.30 13.66 14.57
C GLY A 13 -10.17 14.02 13.61
N ARG A 14 -8.94 14.10 14.14
CA ARG A 14 -7.71 14.44 13.38
C ARG A 14 -7.40 13.53 12.18
N PHE A 15 -8.09 12.40 12.06
CA PHE A 15 -8.02 11.44 10.94
C PHE A 15 -9.31 11.40 10.10
N ALA A 16 -10.28 12.30 10.31
CA ALA A 16 -11.57 12.31 9.62
C ALA A 16 -11.48 12.60 8.11
N VAL A 17 -10.47 13.37 7.70
CA VAL A 17 -10.27 13.73 6.30
C VAL A 17 -9.59 12.54 5.61
N GLY A 18 -10.38 11.74 4.88
CA GLY A 18 -9.86 10.67 4.03
C GLY A 18 -9.70 9.28 4.69
N ALA A 19 -10.29 9.04 5.88
CA ALA A 19 -10.26 7.72 6.53
C ALA A 19 -11.22 6.68 5.93
N ASP A 20 -11.97 7.04 4.89
CA ASP A 20 -12.70 6.04 4.11
C ASP A 20 -11.70 5.05 3.47
N ARG A 21 -12.00 3.76 3.64
CA ARG A 21 -11.11 2.68 3.20
C ARG A 21 -10.88 2.71 1.69
N LEU A 22 -11.89 3.11 0.91
CA LEU A 22 -11.77 3.22 -0.55
C LEU A 22 -10.80 4.33 -0.94
N THR A 23 -10.85 5.46 -0.24
CA THR A 23 -9.94 6.59 -0.47
C THR A 23 -8.50 6.23 -0.12
N LEU A 24 -8.28 5.54 1.01
CA LEU A 24 -6.95 5.04 1.39
C LEU A 24 -6.40 4.01 0.40
N LEU A 25 -7.26 3.10 -0.06
CA LEU A 25 -6.92 2.14 -1.11
C LEU A 25 -6.57 2.87 -2.41
N ALA A 26 -7.32 3.89 -2.80
CA ALA A 26 -7.05 4.68 -4.00
C ALA A 26 -5.68 5.36 -3.93
N VAL A 27 -5.31 5.96 -2.79
CA VAL A 27 -3.98 6.57 -2.60
C VAL A 27 -2.87 5.55 -2.80
N LEU A 28 -3.00 4.36 -2.20
CA LEU A 28 -2.04 3.28 -2.36
C LEU A 28 -1.95 2.78 -3.81
N VAL A 29 -3.09 2.55 -4.46
CA VAL A 29 -3.15 2.07 -5.84
C VAL A 29 -2.51 3.09 -6.77
N VAL A 30 -2.79 4.38 -6.61
CA VAL A 30 -2.17 5.45 -7.42
C VAL A 30 -0.66 5.47 -7.24
N GLY A 31 -0.16 5.45 -6.00
CA GLY A 31 1.28 5.39 -5.73
C GLY A 31 1.94 4.15 -6.33
N LYS A 32 1.31 2.98 -6.18
CA LYS A 32 1.84 1.71 -6.70
C LYS A 32 1.76 1.62 -8.22
N MET A 33 0.76 2.22 -8.86
CA MET A 33 0.68 2.32 -10.31
C MET A 33 1.81 3.19 -10.87
N LEU A 34 2.12 4.32 -10.21
CA LEU A 34 3.21 5.19 -10.62
C LEU A 34 4.58 4.47 -10.54
N ASP A 35 4.81 3.72 -9.46
CA ASP A 35 5.96 2.80 -9.31
C ASP A 35 5.99 1.74 -10.42
N ALA A 36 4.89 1.04 -10.67
CA ALA A 36 4.80 -0.02 -11.66
C ALA A 36 5.04 0.47 -13.09
N VAL A 37 4.41 1.58 -13.48
CA VAL A 37 4.61 2.18 -14.81
C VAL A 37 6.05 2.65 -14.98
N SER A 38 6.62 3.30 -13.96
CA SER A 38 8.02 3.71 -14.02
C SER A 38 8.96 2.51 -14.16
N THR A 39 8.66 1.40 -13.47
CA THR A 39 9.44 0.16 -13.51
C THR A 39 9.39 -0.44 -14.90
N VAL A 40 8.20 -0.60 -15.48
CA VAL A 40 8.05 -1.09 -16.87
C VAL A 40 8.78 -0.17 -17.85
N THR A 41 8.66 1.15 -17.68
CA THR A 41 9.28 2.13 -18.58
C THR A 41 10.80 2.07 -18.52
N VAL A 42 11.37 2.06 -17.31
CA VAL A 42 12.82 1.95 -17.11
C VAL A 42 13.33 0.60 -17.61
N LEU A 43 12.64 -0.50 -17.31
CA LEU A 43 13.05 -1.84 -17.75
C LEU A 43 12.94 -2.04 -19.27
N SER A 44 12.07 -1.28 -19.94
CA SER A 44 12.02 -1.24 -21.41
C SER A 44 13.21 -0.48 -22.03
N LEU A 45 13.94 0.30 -21.23
CA LEU A 45 14.99 1.22 -21.68
C LEU A 45 16.39 0.88 -21.13
N ARG A 46 16.50 0.17 -20.00
CA ARG A 46 17.76 -0.27 -19.37
C ARG A 46 17.62 -1.62 -18.67
N GLU A 47 18.36 -2.62 -19.15
CA GLU A 47 18.39 -3.97 -18.57
C GLU A 47 19.32 -4.08 -17.33
N ASP A 48 20.18 -3.09 -17.06
CA ASP A 48 21.22 -3.16 -16.02
C ASP A 48 20.74 -2.91 -14.56
N VAL A 49 19.47 -2.58 -14.34
CA VAL A 49 18.92 -2.26 -12.99
C VAL A 49 18.59 -3.53 -12.16
N TYR A 50 18.94 -4.71 -12.69
CA TYR A 50 18.40 -6.01 -12.28
C TYR A 50 18.93 -6.62 -10.97
N GLU A 51 19.96 -6.07 -10.33
CA GLU A 51 20.63 -6.79 -9.24
C GLU A 51 19.83 -6.90 -7.93
N SER A 52 18.81 -6.06 -7.72
CA SER A 52 18.24 -5.89 -6.37
C SER A 52 16.84 -6.47 -6.12
N MET A 53 16.10 -6.96 -7.13
CA MET A 53 14.72 -7.47 -6.93
C MET A 53 14.45 -8.83 -7.58
N TRP A 54 14.87 -9.91 -6.90
CA TRP A 54 14.71 -11.31 -7.33
C TRP A 54 13.25 -11.69 -7.66
N LEU A 55 12.29 -11.33 -6.81
CA LEU A 55 10.88 -11.72 -6.99
C LEU A 55 10.27 -11.12 -8.27
N THR A 56 10.49 -9.83 -8.49
CA THR A 56 10.01 -9.12 -9.68
C THR A 56 10.61 -9.70 -10.94
N ARG A 57 11.91 -10.04 -10.93
CA ARG A 57 12.59 -10.71 -12.03
C ARG A 57 11.97 -12.05 -12.36
N THR A 58 11.78 -12.90 -11.36
CA THR A 58 11.21 -14.23 -11.57
C THR A 58 9.80 -14.12 -12.17
N LEU A 59 8.96 -13.22 -11.65
CA LEU A 59 7.61 -13.03 -12.19
C LEU A 59 7.63 -12.49 -13.64
N MET A 60 8.53 -11.56 -13.96
CA MET A 60 8.67 -11.04 -15.32
C MET A 60 9.21 -12.07 -16.31
N ASN A 61 10.09 -12.97 -15.87
CA ASN A 61 10.62 -14.04 -16.71
C ASN A 61 9.55 -15.10 -17.02
N GLU A 62 8.72 -15.45 -16.02
CA GLU A 62 7.71 -16.50 -16.16
C GLU A 62 6.42 -16.03 -16.84
N LEU A 63 6.00 -14.77 -16.60
CA LEU A 63 4.71 -14.23 -17.05
C LEU A 63 4.87 -13.14 -18.13
N GLY A 64 6.09 -12.73 -18.43
CA GLY A 64 6.36 -11.55 -19.25
C GLY A 64 6.36 -10.25 -18.42
N MET A 65 6.94 -9.19 -18.99
CA MET A 65 7.21 -7.94 -18.27
C MET A 65 5.95 -7.30 -17.64
N VAL A 66 4.87 -7.16 -18.41
CA VAL A 66 3.66 -6.47 -17.96
C VAL A 66 2.90 -7.28 -16.91
N GLU A 67 2.67 -8.58 -17.17
CA GLU A 67 1.93 -9.44 -16.26
C GLU A 67 2.72 -9.69 -14.96
N GLY A 68 4.04 -9.89 -15.07
CA GLY A 68 4.92 -10.04 -13.91
C GLY A 68 4.87 -8.80 -13.00
N VAL A 69 4.93 -7.60 -13.57
CA VAL A 69 4.78 -6.36 -12.80
C VAL A 69 3.37 -6.24 -12.21
N LEU A 70 2.32 -6.57 -12.95
CA LEU A 70 0.93 -6.54 -12.44
C LEU A 70 0.77 -7.43 -11.20
N VAL A 71 1.37 -8.63 -11.19
CA VAL A 71 1.35 -9.51 -10.02
C VAL A 71 2.03 -8.85 -8.82
N THR A 72 3.17 -8.18 -9.01
CA THR A 72 3.83 -7.44 -7.91
C THR A 72 2.98 -6.29 -7.38
N VAL A 73 2.18 -5.62 -8.24
CA VAL A 73 1.22 -4.61 -7.81
C VAL A 73 0.16 -5.22 -6.91
N VAL A 74 -0.45 -6.33 -7.34
CA VAL A 74 -1.48 -7.02 -6.55
C VAL A 74 -0.92 -7.48 -5.20
N LEU A 75 0.26 -8.12 -5.19
CA LEU A 75 0.89 -8.59 -3.97
C LEU A 75 1.21 -7.44 -3.01
N ALA A 76 1.73 -6.32 -3.52
CA ALA A 76 2.03 -5.14 -2.72
C ALA A 76 0.75 -4.52 -2.12
N VAL A 77 -0.29 -4.34 -2.93
CA VAL A 77 -1.57 -3.77 -2.48
C VAL A 77 -2.23 -4.65 -1.42
N VAL A 78 -2.28 -5.97 -1.66
CA VAL A 78 -2.82 -6.94 -0.71
C VAL A 78 -1.98 -6.97 0.57
N GLY A 79 -0.66 -6.99 0.47
CA GLY A 79 0.25 -6.98 1.62
C GLY A 79 0.06 -5.74 2.50
N VAL A 80 -0.02 -4.56 1.89
CA VAL A 80 -0.28 -3.30 2.61
C VAL A 80 -1.68 -3.29 3.22
N ALA A 81 -2.69 -3.79 2.52
CA ALA A 81 -4.05 -3.87 3.05
C ALA A 81 -4.14 -4.80 4.27
N LEU A 82 -3.52 -5.98 4.19
CA LEU A 82 -3.46 -6.93 5.31
C LEU A 82 -2.70 -6.34 6.50
N LEU A 83 -1.58 -5.66 6.24
CA LEU A 83 -0.83 -4.96 7.29
C LEU A 83 -1.69 -3.86 7.91
N ALA A 84 -2.30 -3.00 7.11
CA ALA A 84 -3.13 -1.90 7.63
C ALA A 84 -4.32 -2.39 8.47
N GLU A 85 -4.91 -3.53 8.13
CA GLU A 85 -5.98 -4.17 8.92
C GLU A 85 -5.46 -4.92 10.15
N SER A 86 -4.18 -5.28 10.22
CA SER A 86 -3.60 -5.98 11.37
C SER A 86 -3.63 -5.15 12.66
N GLY A 87 -3.73 -3.82 12.55
CA GLY A 87 -3.91 -2.92 13.70
C GLY A 87 -5.13 -3.27 14.55
N ALA A 88 -6.19 -3.80 13.95
CA ALA A 88 -7.38 -4.27 14.67
C ALA A 88 -7.13 -5.59 15.41
N VAL A 89 -6.26 -6.45 14.89
CA VAL A 89 -5.85 -7.70 15.56
C VAL A 89 -4.96 -7.37 16.75
N VAL A 90 -3.99 -6.46 16.57
CA VAL A 90 -3.10 -5.99 17.63
C VAL A 90 -3.89 -5.38 18.78
N ALA A 91 -4.87 -4.51 18.50
CA ALA A 91 -5.71 -3.91 19.53
C ALA A 91 -6.53 -4.92 20.34
N ARG A 92 -6.77 -6.13 19.82
CA ARG A 92 -7.48 -7.21 20.55
C ARG A 92 -6.56 -8.07 21.41
N LEU A 93 -5.26 -8.08 21.13
CA LEU A 93 -4.29 -8.97 21.76
C LEU A 93 -3.47 -8.27 22.85
N VAL A 94 -3.38 -6.94 22.78
CA VAL A 94 -2.50 -6.15 23.63
C VAL A 94 -3.34 -5.45 24.72
N PRO A 95 -2.81 -5.25 25.95
CA PRO A 95 -3.52 -4.52 27.00
C PRO A 95 -4.00 -3.12 26.57
N ASP A 96 -5.17 -2.69 27.06
CA ASP A 96 -5.83 -1.43 26.68
C ASP A 96 -4.93 -0.18 26.81
N GLY A 97 -3.97 -0.20 27.72
CA GLY A 97 -3.01 0.90 27.91
C GLY A 97 -1.98 1.07 26.78
N TRP A 98 -1.84 0.09 25.90
CA TRP A 98 -0.88 0.09 24.78
C TRP A 98 -1.55 0.34 23.42
N ALA A 99 -2.85 0.09 23.29
CA ALA A 99 -3.62 0.31 22.08
C ALA A 99 -4.86 1.18 22.39
N PRO A 100 -4.71 2.53 22.35
CA PRO A 100 -5.84 3.44 22.51
C PRO A 100 -6.95 3.16 21.49
N ASP A 101 -8.19 3.57 21.77
CA ASP A 101 -9.36 3.31 20.91
C ASP A 101 -9.18 3.73 19.44
N GLU A 102 -8.40 4.79 19.18
CA GLU A 102 -8.10 5.27 17.83
C GLU A 102 -6.97 4.52 17.12
N TYR A 103 -6.23 3.64 17.80
CA TYR A 103 -5.04 2.96 17.28
C TYR A 103 -5.29 2.21 15.98
N PRO A 104 -6.33 1.36 15.83
CA PRO A 104 -6.57 0.64 14.57
C PRO A 104 -6.79 1.58 13.39
N THR A 105 -7.47 2.71 13.61
CA THR A 105 -7.76 3.71 12.57
C THR A 105 -6.50 4.47 12.21
N ALA A 106 -5.75 4.93 13.20
CA ALA A 106 -4.49 5.65 12.99
C ALA A 106 -3.46 4.77 12.28
N PHE A 107 -3.32 3.50 12.71
CA PHE A 107 -2.42 2.54 12.08
C PHE A 107 -2.78 2.33 10.62
N ARG A 108 -4.07 2.10 10.30
CA ARG A 108 -4.55 1.95 8.92
C ARG A 108 -4.16 3.17 8.07
N VAL A 109 -4.51 4.38 8.51
CA VAL A 109 -4.25 5.62 7.76
C VAL A 109 -2.75 5.80 7.52
N VAL A 110 -1.92 5.65 8.55
CA VAL A 110 -0.46 5.79 8.44
C VAL A 110 0.10 4.76 7.47
N THR A 111 -0.29 3.49 7.58
CA THR A 111 0.21 2.43 6.70
C THR A 111 -0.13 2.69 5.23
N TYR A 112 -1.38 3.01 4.91
CA TYR A 112 -1.78 3.31 3.52
C TYR A 112 -1.07 4.55 2.97
N CYS A 113 -1.03 5.64 3.74
CA CYS A 113 -0.41 6.90 3.29
C CYS A 113 1.11 6.76 3.14
N SER A 114 1.80 6.17 4.11
CA SER A 114 3.25 5.95 4.03
C SER A 114 3.62 5.03 2.87
N ALA A 115 2.86 3.95 2.65
CA ALA A 115 3.07 3.08 1.50
C ALA A 115 2.81 3.80 0.17
N GLY A 116 1.71 4.55 0.07
CA GLY A 116 1.38 5.33 -1.13
C GLY A 116 2.44 6.38 -1.46
N VAL A 117 2.91 7.13 -0.47
CA VAL A 117 4.00 8.11 -0.63
C VAL A 117 5.29 7.43 -1.03
N TRP A 118 5.65 6.30 -0.40
CA TRP A 118 6.87 5.56 -0.72
C TRP A 118 6.86 5.04 -2.16
N TYR A 119 5.78 4.39 -2.60
CA TYR A 119 5.66 3.92 -3.98
C TYR A 119 5.63 5.09 -4.98
N GLY A 120 4.92 6.17 -4.66
CA GLY A 120 4.96 7.37 -5.49
C GLY A 120 6.36 7.96 -5.63
N PHE A 121 7.11 8.04 -4.53
CA PHE A 121 8.51 8.48 -4.54
C PHE A 121 9.39 7.57 -5.39
N LEU A 122 9.30 6.24 -5.21
CA LEU A 122 10.06 5.28 -6.01
C LEU A 122 9.77 5.44 -7.51
N GLY A 123 8.50 5.63 -7.89
CA GLY A 123 8.18 5.78 -9.29
C GLY A 123 8.66 7.10 -9.89
N VAL A 124 8.57 8.21 -9.16
CA VAL A 124 9.16 9.49 -9.60
C VAL A 124 10.69 9.37 -9.72
N HIS A 125 11.33 8.74 -8.75
CA HIS A 125 12.77 8.50 -8.76
C HIS A 125 13.19 7.65 -9.97
N ASN A 126 12.45 6.59 -10.29
CA ASN A 126 12.69 5.78 -11.49
C ASN A 126 12.56 6.60 -12.78
N PHE A 127 11.52 7.45 -12.87
CA PHE A 127 11.39 8.37 -14.01
C PHE A 127 12.53 9.38 -14.13
N SER A 128 13.12 9.80 -13.01
CA SER A 128 14.26 10.73 -13.03
C SER A 128 15.50 10.16 -13.72
N PHE A 129 15.64 8.83 -13.82
CA PHE A 129 16.73 8.18 -14.55
C PHE A 129 16.52 8.11 -16.07
N LEU A 130 15.38 8.57 -16.58
CA LEU A 130 15.12 8.64 -18.02
C LEU A 130 15.62 9.94 -18.68
N PHE A 131 16.05 10.92 -17.88
CA PHE A 131 16.59 12.22 -18.32
C PHE A 131 18.05 12.36 -17.92
#